data_AF-A0A937PZ34-F1
#
_entry.id   AF-A0A937PZ34-F1
#
_cell.length_a   1.000
_cell.length_b   1.000
_cell.length_c   1.000
_cell.angle_alpha   90.00
_cell.angle_beta   90.00
_cell.angle_gamma   90.00
#
_symmetry.space_group_name_H-M   'P 1'
#
loop_
_entity.id
_entity.type
_entity.pdbx_description
1 polymer ?
#
loop_
_entity_poly.entity_id
_entity_poly.type
_entity_poly.pdbx_seq_one_letter_code
_entity_poly.pdbx_strand_id
1 'polypeptide(L)'
;MVYGLTKGQASPTSQKGFVTPVQVAGVFLEPFNPLAVAIALDAGFVARAFAGQAEQTSQILAKAIKHKGYALVDILQPCVSFNKVNTYQWFEENTYYLDDSHDQSDRNEAFKRATETERLPLGIFYINPDKSTFEDNLAPYRADRRPLYERQLDTEKLQALIEQFKSAG
;
A
#
# COMPACT_ATOMS: atom_id res chain seq x y z
N MET A 1 -11.80 -3.83 -11.33
CA MET A 1 -10.52 -4.27 -11.95
C MET A 1 -10.61 -5.73 -12.40
N VAL A 2 -9.62 -6.27 -13.12
CA VAL A 2 -9.62 -7.64 -13.69
C VAL A 2 -8.22 -8.26 -13.74
N TYR A 3 -8.12 -9.58 -13.84
CA TYR A 3 -6.88 -10.29 -14.15
C TYR A 3 -6.58 -10.26 -15.65
N GLY A 4 -5.92 -9.20 -16.11
CA GLY A 4 -5.66 -8.99 -17.54
C GLY A 4 -4.81 -10.08 -18.21
N LEU A 5 -3.74 -10.53 -17.53
CA LEU A 5 -2.79 -11.49 -18.10
C LEU A 5 -3.43 -12.85 -18.41
N THR A 6 -4.30 -13.32 -17.52
CA THR A 6 -5.02 -14.60 -17.65
C THR A 6 -6.30 -14.49 -18.47
N LYS A 7 -6.51 -13.38 -19.21
CA LYS A 7 -7.64 -13.13 -20.13
C LYS A 7 -8.95 -12.65 -19.46
N GLY A 8 -8.86 -11.87 -18.38
CA GLY A 8 -9.94 -11.01 -17.93
C GLY A 8 -10.90 -11.60 -16.89
N GLN A 9 -10.46 -12.53 -16.05
CA GLN A 9 -11.24 -12.98 -14.89
C GLN A 9 -11.43 -11.84 -13.88
N ALA A 10 -12.45 -11.97 -13.03
CA ALA A 10 -12.66 -11.04 -11.93
C ALA A 10 -11.48 -11.05 -10.95
N SER A 11 -11.07 -9.87 -10.49
CA SER A 11 -10.11 -9.67 -9.40
C SER A 11 -10.85 -9.49 -8.08
N PRO A 12 -10.15 -9.45 -6.92
CA PRO A 12 -10.78 -9.17 -5.63
C PRO A 12 -11.43 -7.80 -5.57
N THR A 13 -11.06 -6.88 -6.47
CA THR A 13 -11.59 -5.51 -6.58
C THR A 13 -12.56 -5.33 -7.76
N SER A 14 -13.05 -6.42 -8.36
CA SER A 14 -14.15 -6.35 -9.33
C SER A 14 -15.46 -6.00 -8.60
N GLN A 15 -16.25 -5.10 -9.19
CA GLN A 15 -17.54 -4.70 -8.63
C GLN A 15 -18.56 -5.84 -8.71
N LYS A 16 -19.51 -5.85 -7.77
CA LYS A 16 -20.66 -6.75 -7.83
C LYS A 16 -21.42 -6.60 -9.15
N GLY A 17 -21.89 -7.71 -9.70
CA GLY A 17 -22.56 -7.77 -11.00
C GLY A 17 -21.62 -7.70 -12.21
N PHE A 18 -20.31 -7.46 -12.03
CA PHE A 18 -19.37 -7.41 -13.16
C PHE A 18 -19.24 -8.78 -13.83
N VAL A 19 -19.61 -8.86 -15.11
CA VAL A 19 -19.59 -10.09 -15.90
C VAL A 19 -18.22 -10.30 -16.55
N THR A 20 -17.70 -11.52 -16.47
CA THR A 20 -16.45 -11.93 -17.11
C THR A 20 -16.63 -13.28 -17.84
N PRO A 21 -15.63 -13.78 -18.58
CA PRO A 21 -15.71 -15.11 -19.20
C PRO A 21 -15.96 -16.26 -18.20
N VAL A 22 -15.56 -16.11 -16.94
CA VAL A 22 -15.72 -17.15 -15.89
C VAL A 22 -16.87 -16.81 -14.96
N GLN A 23 -17.08 -15.53 -14.66
CA GLN A 23 -18.19 -15.05 -13.84
C GLN A 23 -19.36 -14.64 -14.75
N VAL A 24 -20.00 -15.62 -15.39
CA VAL A 24 -21.06 -15.39 -16.39
C VAL A 24 -22.34 -14.79 -15.79
N ALA A 25 -22.64 -15.07 -14.53
CA ALA A 25 -23.75 -14.47 -13.78
C ALA A 25 -23.37 -13.17 -13.05
N GLY A 26 -22.15 -12.66 -13.28
CA GLY A 26 -21.59 -11.53 -12.56
C GLY A 26 -20.90 -11.93 -11.24
N VAL A 27 -20.04 -11.04 -10.74
CA VAL A 27 -19.40 -11.18 -9.43
C VAL A 27 -20.44 -11.00 -8.31
N PHE A 28 -20.51 -11.93 -7.36
CA PHE A 28 -21.43 -11.85 -6.21
C PHE A 28 -20.72 -11.46 -4.89
N LEU A 29 -19.39 -11.51 -4.85
CA LEU A 29 -18.60 -11.15 -3.68
C LEU A 29 -18.50 -9.63 -3.52
N GLU A 30 -18.35 -9.17 -2.29
CA GLU A 30 -18.03 -7.76 -2.02
C GLU A 30 -16.63 -7.42 -2.53
N PRO A 31 -16.43 -6.26 -3.17
CA PRO A 31 -15.11 -5.85 -3.62
C PRO A 31 -14.19 -5.56 -2.42
N PHE A 32 -12.98 -6.08 -2.49
CA PHE A 32 -11.91 -5.78 -1.54
C PHE A 32 -11.52 -4.30 -1.62
N ASN A 33 -11.39 -3.63 -0.47
CA ASN A 33 -10.93 -2.25 -0.40
C ASN A 33 -9.47 -2.19 0.12
N PRO A 34 -8.48 -1.99 -0.77
CA PRO A 34 -7.07 -2.00 -0.37
C PRO A 34 -6.71 -0.85 0.57
N LEU A 35 -7.31 0.34 0.41
CA LEU A 35 -7.04 1.49 1.27
C LEU A 35 -7.55 1.25 2.70
N ALA A 36 -8.80 0.80 2.83
CA ALA A 36 -9.40 0.56 4.14
C ALA A 36 -8.63 -0.51 4.92
N VAL A 37 -8.18 -1.57 4.24
CA VAL A 37 -7.35 -2.61 4.86
C VAL A 37 -5.99 -2.07 5.29
N ALA A 38 -5.31 -1.29 4.45
CA ALA A 38 -4.02 -0.69 4.81
C ALA A 38 -4.13 0.26 6.00
N ILE A 39 -5.17 1.08 6.04
CA ILE A 39 -5.45 1.99 7.16
C ILE A 39 -5.77 1.17 8.42
N ALA A 40 -6.60 0.11 8.31
CA ALA A 40 -6.94 -0.79 9.42
C ALA A 40 -5.71 -1.54 9.98
N LEU A 41 -4.71 -1.82 9.14
CA LEU A 41 -3.43 -2.41 9.54
C LEU A 41 -2.39 -1.37 10.02
N ASP A 42 -2.76 -0.08 10.04
CA ASP A 42 -1.90 1.03 10.43
C ASP A 42 -0.61 1.08 9.59
N ALA A 43 -0.78 1.01 8.26
CA ALA A 43 0.29 1.28 7.30
C ALA A 43 0.82 2.72 7.47
N GLY A 44 2.13 2.90 7.27
CA GLY A 44 2.81 4.19 7.49
C GLY A 44 2.43 5.28 6.48
N PHE A 45 2.13 4.88 5.24
CA PHE A 45 1.68 5.78 4.19
C PHE A 45 0.64 5.07 3.32
N VAL A 46 -0.49 5.74 3.08
CA VAL A 46 -1.59 5.21 2.26
C VAL A 46 -2.09 6.28 1.30
N ALA A 47 -2.08 5.97 0.01
CA ALA A 47 -2.55 6.87 -1.04
C ALA A 47 -3.30 6.12 -2.14
N ARG A 48 -4.08 6.86 -2.93
CA ARG A 48 -4.67 6.40 -4.19
C ARG A 48 -4.37 7.38 -5.31
N ALA A 49 -4.04 6.85 -6.47
CA ALA A 49 -3.76 7.64 -7.68
C ALA A 49 -4.52 7.08 -8.88
N PHE A 50 -4.58 7.84 -9.96
CA PHE A 50 -5.23 7.43 -11.20
C PHE A 50 -4.26 7.51 -12.37
N ALA A 51 -4.09 6.41 -13.09
CA ALA A 51 -3.13 6.30 -14.19
C ALA A 51 -3.38 7.29 -15.35
N GLY A 52 -4.62 7.79 -15.52
CA GLY A 52 -4.93 8.83 -16.50
C GLY A 52 -4.34 10.21 -16.14
N GLN A 53 -3.89 10.40 -14.90
CA GLN A 53 -3.29 11.64 -14.41
C GLN A 53 -1.82 11.41 -14.02
N ALA A 54 -0.96 11.35 -15.04
CA ALA A 54 0.43 10.96 -14.90
C ALA A 54 1.24 11.87 -13.97
N GLU A 55 1.03 13.19 -14.05
CA GLU A 55 1.78 14.18 -13.26
C GLU A 55 1.48 14.03 -11.76
N GLN A 56 0.21 14.05 -11.37
CA GLN A 56 -0.22 13.86 -9.98
C GLN A 56 0.20 12.49 -9.45
N THR A 57 0.07 11.44 -10.27
CA THR A 57 0.50 10.08 -9.91
C THR A 57 2.00 10.02 -9.64
N SER A 58 2.82 10.66 -10.48
CA SER A 58 4.27 10.77 -10.30
C SER A 58 4.61 11.47 -8.99
N GLN A 59 3.91 12.56 -8.66
CA GLN A 59 4.12 13.29 -7.41
C GLN A 59 3.77 12.45 -6.16
N ILE A 60 2.66 11.69 -6.20
CA ILE A 60 2.29 10.77 -5.12
C ILE A 60 3.34 9.67 -4.96
N LEU A 61 3.79 9.06 -6.07
CA LEU A 61 4.82 8.03 -6.03
C LEU A 61 6.15 8.58 -5.49
N ALA A 62 6.54 9.80 -5.87
CA ALA A 62 7.73 10.44 -5.33
C ALA A 62 7.64 10.66 -3.81
N LYS A 63 6.46 11.05 -3.29
CA LYS A 63 6.22 11.16 -1.85
C LYS A 63 6.25 9.80 -1.16
N ALA A 64 5.65 8.76 -1.77
CA ALA A 64 5.65 7.39 -1.24
C ALA A 64 7.06 6.80 -1.17
N ILE A 65 7.91 7.02 -2.19
CA ILE A 65 9.31 6.57 -2.20
C ILE A 65 10.13 7.26 -1.13
N LYS A 66 9.86 8.55 -0.88
CA LYS A 66 10.54 9.33 0.17
C LYS A 66 10.05 9.01 1.58
N HIS A 67 8.90 8.35 1.73
CA HIS A 67 8.37 7.97 3.02
C HIS A 67 9.28 6.93 3.69
N LYS A 68 9.65 7.17 4.94
CA LYS A 68 10.47 6.25 5.73
C LYS A 68 9.59 5.16 6.33
N GLY A 69 9.26 4.13 5.56
CA GLY A 69 8.46 3.00 6.04
C GLY A 69 7.69 2.30 4.92
N TYR A 70 6.72 1.48 5.33
CA TYR A 70 5.82 0.83 4.38
C TYR A 70 4.81 1.85 3.80
N ALA A 71 4.81 1.96 2.47
CA ALA A 71 3.90 2.82 1.72
C ALA A 71 3.04 1.99 0.75
N LEU A 72 1.73 2.17 0.82
CA LEU A 72 0.78 1.63 -0.17
C LEU A 72 0.27 2.76 -1.07
N VAL A 73 0.36 2.55 -2.39
CA VAL A 73 -0.29 3.40 -3.39
C VAL A 73 -1.22 2.54 -4.24
N ASP A 74 -2.53 2.71 -4.07
CA ASP A 74 -3.57 2.08 -4.90
C ASP A 74 -3.70 2.87 -6.21
N ILE A 75 -3.26 2.30 -7.34
CA ILE A 75 -3.34 2.98 -8.64
C ILE A 75 -4.54 2.44 -9.43
N LEU A 76 -5.54 3.31 -9.62
CA LEU A 76 -6.64 3.04 -10.52
C LEU A 76 -6.12 3.02 -11.95
N GLN A 77 -6.08 1.83 -12.55
CA GLN A 77 -5.49 1.61 -13.87
C GLN A 77 -6.49 0.88 -14.79
N PRO A 78 -7.05 1.56 -15.79
CA PRO A 78 -7.97 0.94 -16.73
C PRO A 78 -7.31 -0.21 -17.52
N CYS A 79 -8.03 -1.32 -17.68
CA CYS A 79 -7.63 -2.42 -18.56
C CYS A 79 -8.45 -2.36 -19.84
N VAL A 80 -7.92 -1.68 -20.85
CA VAL A 80 -8.63 -1.40 -22.12
C VAL A 80 -9.09 -2.66 -22.85
N SER A 81 -8.41 -3.79 -22.67
CA SER A 81 -8.74 -5.05 -23.36
C SER A 81 -9.96 -5.74 -22.76
N PHE A 82 -10.05 -5.84 -21.44
CA PHE A 82 -10.99 -6.74 -20.76
C PHE A 82 -12.00 -6.06 -19.84
N ASN A 83 -11.74 -4.84 -19.35
CA ASN A 83 -12.68 -4.11 -18.51
C ASN A 83 -13.25 -2.92 -19.29
N LYS A 84 -14.47 -3.08 -19.80
CA LYS A 84 -15.19 -2.04 -20.57
C LYS A 84 -16.05 -1.13 -19.68
N VAL A 85 -16.13 -1.41 -18.38
CA VAL A 85 -16.92 -0.63 -17.42
C VAL A 85 -16.06 0.47 -16.80
N ASN A 86 -14.97 0.10 -16.13
CA ASN A 86 -14.07 1.08 -15.52
C ASN A 86 -13.01 1.56 -16.54
N THR A 87 -13.45 2.40 -17.47
CA THR A 87 -12.62 3.04 -18.50
C THR A 87 -11.89 4.28 -17.96
N TYR A 88 -11.00 4.87 -18.75
CA TYR A 88 -10.37 6.16 -18.41
C TYR A 88 -11.42 7.24 -18.13
N GLN A 89 -12.36 7.44 -19.05
CA GLN A 89 -13.45 8.40 -18.90
C GLN A 89 -14.27 8.13 -17.63
N TRP A 90 -14.62 6.87 -17.36
CA TRP A 90 -15.38 6.53 -16.16
C TRP A 90 -14.63 6.97 -14.89
N PHE A 91 -13.32 6.71 -14.79
CA PHE A 91 -12.55 7.16 -13.63
C PHE A 91 -12.43 8.68 -13.56
N GLU A 92 -12.31 9.40 -14.68
CA GLU A 92 -12.28 10.87 -14.67
C GLU A 92 -13.57 11.46 -14.08
N GLU A 93 -14.73 10.91 -14.45
CA GLU A 93 -16.03 11.36 -13.95
C GLU A 93 -16.27 10.95 -12.48
N ASN A 94 -15.73 9.79 -12.08
CA ASN A 94 -16.03 9.17 -10.79
C ASN A 94 -14.90 9.31 -9.75
N THR A 95 -13.88 10.14 -9.99
CA THR A 95 -12.80 10.40 -9.03
C THR A 95 -12.67 11.88 -8.72
N TYR A 96 -12.09 12.21 -7.56
CA TYR A 96 -11.75 13.58 -7.17
C TYR A 96 -10.51 13.57 -6.25
N TYR A 97 -9.76 14.66 -6.16
CA TYR A 97 -8.65 14.75 -5.20
C TYR A 97 -9.13 15.30 -3.87
N LEU A 98 -8.67 14.67 -2.78
CA LEU A 98 -8.76 15.25 -1.45
C LEU A 98 -8.07 16.62 -1.45
N ASP A 99 -8.75 17.60 -0.88
CA ASP A 99 -8.24 18.97 -0.76
C ASP A 99 -7.43 19.15 0.54
N ASP A 100 -6.91 20.37 0.74
CA ASP A 100 -6.06 20.72 1.89
C ASP A 100 -6.80 20.69 3.24
N SER A 101 -8.13 20.55 3.26
CA SER A 101 -8.89 20.36 4.50
C SER A 101 -8.78 18.94 5.05
N HIS A 102 -8.29 17.98 4.26
CA HIS A 102 -8.10 16.60 4.70
C HIS A 102 -6.85 16.47 5.59
N ASP A 103 -7.05 16.16 6.87
CA ASP A 103 -5.96 15.84 7.80
C ASP A 103 -5.42 14.42 7.53
N GLN A 104 -4.20 14.37 6.98
CA GLN A 104 -3.52 13.12 6.65
C GLN A 104 -3.00 12.36 7.89
N SER A 105 -3.06 12.94 9.09
CA SER A 105 -2.69 12.28 10.34
C SER A 105 -3.90 11.67 11.08
N ASP A 106 -5.13 12.05 10.71
CA ASP A 106 -6.35 11.46 11.29
C ASP A 106 -6.70 10.14 10.61
N ARG A 107 -6.40 9.05 11.31
CA ARG A 107 -6.68 7.69 10.85
C ARG A 107 -8.18 7.40 10.64
N ASN A 108 -9.06 7.98 11.46
CA ASN A 108 -10.49 7.74 11.36
C ASN A 108 -11.08 8.47 10.16
N GLU A 109 -10.68 9.72 9.95
CA GLU A 109 -11.09 10.47 8.75
C GLU A 109 -10.52 9.80 7.49
N ALA A 110 -9.26 9.35 7.51
CA ALA A 110 -8.68 8.56 6.41
C ALA A 110 -9.50 7.30 6.10
N PHE A 111 -9.93 6.56 7.13
CA PHE A 111 -10.74 5.35 6.95
C PHE A 111 -12.11 5.68 6.34
N LYS A 112 -12.77 6.74 6.81
CA LYS A 112 -14.03 7.23 6.26
C LYS A 112 -13.89 7.58 4.78
N ARG A 113 -12.87 8.37 4.40
CA ARG A 113 -12.56 8.70 3.00
C ARG A 113 -12.30 7.46 2.16
N ALA A 114 -11.53 6.50 2.70
CA ALA A 114 -11.22 5.26 1.98
C ALA A 114 -12.46 4.42 1.64
N THR A 115 -13.55 4.55 2.40
CA THR A 115 -14.81 3.80 2.21
C THR A 115 -15.87 4.50 1.37
N GLU A 116 -15.58 5.70 0.83
CA GLU A 116 -16.49 6.39 -0.09
C GLU A 116 -16.74 5.57 -1.37
N THR A 117 -18.00 5.51 -1.81
CA THR A 117 -18.44 4.69 -2.96
C THR A 117 -19.06 5.50 -4.09
N GLU A 118 -19.60 6.69 -3.84
CA GLU A 118 -20.22 7.54 -4.86
C GLU A 118 -19.18 8.11 -5.83
N ARG A 119 -18.11 8.71 -5.28
CA ARG A 119 -16.91 9.08 -6.01
C ARG A 119 -15.71 8.57 -5.26
N LEU A 120 -14.67 8.21 -6.00
CA LEU A 120 -13.45 7.62 -5.48
C LEU A 120 -12.44 8.75 -5.18
N PRO A 121 -12.15 9.04 -3.89
CA PRO A 121 -11.12 10.01 -3.56
C PRO A 121 -9.74 9.55 -4.04
N LEU A 122 -8.92 10.51 -4.44
CA LEU A 122 -7.52 10.39 -4.85
C LEU A 122 -6.66 11.29 -3.97
N GLY A 123 -5.37 11.00 -3.94
CA GLY A 123 -4.40 11.71 -3.12
C GLY A 123 -3.91 10.85 -1.96
N ILE A 124 -3.34 11.53 -0.97
CA ILE A 124 -2.80 10.90 0.24
C ILE A 124 -3.89 10.86 1.29
N PHE A 125 -4.21 9.65 1.75
CA PHE A 125 -5.25 9.43 2.74
C PHE A 125 -4.68 9.50 4.15
N TYR A 126 -3.51 8.89 4.34
CA TYR A 126 -2.93 8.73 5.67
C TYR A 126 -1.41 8.72 5.61
N ILE A 127 -0.78 9.44 6.54
CA ILE A 127 0.64 9.36 6.86
C ILE A 127 0.74 9.25 8.38
N ASN A 128 1.28 8.14 8.87
CA ASN A 128 1.58 7.97 10.29
C ASN A 128 3.02 8.46 10.57
N PRO A 129 3.22 9.61 11.23
CA PRO A 129 4.56 10.13 11.52
C PRO A 129 5.31 9.32 12.58
N ASP A 130 4.59 8.60 13.43
CA ASP A 130 5.14 7.90 14.60
C ASP A 130 5.44 6.42 14.31
N LYS A 131 5.18 5.96 13.07
CA LYS A 131 5.41 4.57 12.69
C LYS A 131 6.91 4.29 12.54
N SER A 132 7.45 3.52 13.48
CA SER A 132 8.82 2.98 13.37
C SER A 132 8.90 1.94 12.25
N THR A 133 10.00 1.93 11.50
CA THR A 133 10.21 0.90 10.48
C THR A 133 10.53 -0.45 11.13
N PHE A 134 10.49 -1.53 10.34
CA PHE A 134 10.89 -2.84 10.84
C PHE A 134 12.34 -2.83 11.35
N GLU A 135 13.23 -2.21 10.57
CA GLU A 135 14.66 -2.08 10.85
C GLU A 135 14.93 -1.26 12.12
N ASP A 136 14.14 -0.20 12.36
CA ASP A 136 14.27 0.62 13.58
C ASP A 136 13.99 -0.19 14.86
N ASN A 137 13.17 -1.24 14.77
CA ASN A 137 12.82 -2.09 15.90
C ASN A 137 13.83 -3.23 16.17
N LEU A 138 14.70 -3.54 15.21
CA LEU A 138 15.66 -4.62 15.33
C LEU A 138 16.85 -4.23 16.21
N ALA A 139 17.11 -5.01 17.27
CA ALA A 139 18.21 -4.75 18.20
C ALA A 139 19.59 -4.59 17.51
N PRO A 140 19.97 -5.40 16.50
CA PRO A 140 21.23 -5.22 15.78
C PRO A 140 21.37 -3.86 15.08
N TYR A 141 20.26 -3.21 14.71
CA TYR A 141 20.26 -1.97 13.94
C TYR A 141 20.14 -0.71 14.80
N ARG A 142 20.03 -0.85 16.13
CA ARG A 142 19.97 0.30 17.07
C ARG A 142 21.28 1.07 17.16
N ALA A 143 22.42 0.37 17.19
CA ALA A 143 23.74 0.96 17.37
C ALA A 143 24.51 1.16 16.05
N ASP A 144 24.26 0.31 15.04
CA ASP A 144 24.88 0.39 13.73
C ASP A 144 23.80 0.13 12.68
N ARG A 145 23.58 1.07 11.76
CA ARG A 145 22.55 0.95 10.71
C ARG A 145 23.07 0.30 9.43
N ARG A 146 24.37 0.02 9.32
CA ARG A 146 24.95 -0.62 8.12
C ARG A 146 24.42 -2.04 7.93
N PRO A 147 24.32 -2.55 6.70
CA PRO A 147 24.00 -3.96 6.47
C PRO A 147 24.95 -4.91 7.21
N LEU A 148 24.45 -6.06 7.68
CA LEU A 148 25.26 -7.01 8.46
C LEU A 148 26.54 -7.46 7.74
N TYR A 149 26.53 -7.57 6.41
CA TYR A 149 27.69 -8.00 5.63
C TYR A 149 28.83 -6.97 5.60
N GLU A 150 28.55 -5.69 5.91
CA GLU A 150 29.55 -4.62 5.96
C GLU A 150 30.18 -4.46 7.35
N ARG A 151 29.65 -5.18 8.34
CA ARG A 151 30.11 -5.10 9.72
C ARG A 151 31.22 -6.09 9.95
N GLN A 152 32.23 -5.67 10.72
CA GLN A 152 33.28 -6.57 11.16
C GLN A 152 32.84 -7.33 12.40
N LEU A 153 33.17 -8.62 12.43
CA LEU A 153 32.95 -9.47 13.59
C LEU A 153 33.91 -9.06 14.70
N ASP A 154 33.36 -8.78 15.88
CA ASP A 154 34.13 -8.59 17.10
C ASP A 154 34.50 -9.97 17.65
N THR A 155 35.69 -10.44 17.27
CA THR A 155 36.19 -11.79 17.61
C THR A 155 36.42 -11.95 19.12
N GLU A 156 36.76 -10.87 19.83
CA GLU A 156 36.94 -10.90 21.28
C GLU A 156 35.60 -11.10 21.99
N LYS A 157 34.55 -10.37 21.60
CA LYS A 157 33.20 -10.60 22.14
C LYS A 157 32.67 -11.99 21.81
N LEU A 158 32.93 -12.50 20.61
CA LEU A 158 32.52 -13.86 20.22
C LEU A 158 33.22 -14.90 21.10
N GLN A 159 34.53 -14.77 21.32
CA GLN A 159 35.30 -15.68 22.15
C GLN A 159 34.81 -15.67 23.59
N ALA A 160 34.57 -14.48 24.17
CA ALA A 160 34.02 -14.35 25.52
C ALA A 160 32.63 -15.00 25.67
N LEU A 161 31.77 -14.86 24.65
CA LEU A 161 30.46 -15.53 24.62
C LEU A 161 30.60 -17.06 24.60
N ILE A 162 31.51 -17.60 23.77
CA ILE A 162 31.78 -19.04 23.69
C ILE A 162 32.25 -19.57 25.05
N GLU A 163 33.11 -18.84 25.75
CA GLU A 163 33.64 -19.24 27.06
C GLU A 163 32.59 -19.23 28.17
N GLN A 164 31.61 -18.30 28.13
CA GLN A 164 30.47 -18.31 29.06
C GLN A 164 29.66 -19.61 28.96
N PHE A 165 29.45 -20.14 27.76
CA PHE A 165 28.71 -21.40 27.59
C PHE A 165 29.53 -22.64 27.93
N LYS A 166 30.87 -22.56 27.88
CA LYS A 166 31.76 -23.66 28.30
C LYS A 166 31.88 -23.80 29.82
N SER A 167 31.66 -22.73 30.57
CA SER A 167 31.76 -22.70 32.03
C SER A 167 30.43 -22.98 32.75
N ALA A 168 29.33 -23.13 32.00
CA ALA A 168 27.98 -23.38 32.52
C ALA A 168 27.53 -24.86 32.45
N GLY A 169 28.42 -25.79 32.07
CA GLY A 169 28.21 -27.24 32.09
C GLY A 169 29.29 -27.94 32.91
#